data_AF-A0A937XU03-F1
#
_entry.id   AF-A0A937XU03-F1
#
_cell.length_a   1.000
_cell.length_b   1.000
_cell.length_c   1.000
_cell.angle_alpha   90.00
_cell.angle_beta   90.00
_cell.angle_gamma   90.00
#
_symmetry.space_group_name_H-M   'P 1'
#
loop_
_entity.id
_entity.type
_entity.pdbx_description
1 polymer ?
#
loop_
_entity_poly.entity_id
_entity_poly.type
_entity_poly.pdbx_seq_one_letter_code
_entity_poly.pdbx_strand_id
1 'polypeptide(L)' 'MVGKAALHKYFADRFLRISDMHWETVYDHVYGDNAVSVWIVTGTTAEGEKLEHRGCDLWEFRGGLVWRKDTYWKWPRT' A
#
# COMPACT_ATOMS: atom_id res chain seq x y z
N MET A 1 -10.38 -0.82 6.92
CA MET A 1 -10.05 -1.07 8.34
C MET A 1 -9.92 0.25 9.07
N VAL A 2 -10.13 0.31 10.40
CA VAL A 2 -10.09 1.58 11.16
C VAL A 2 -9.25 1.40 12.43
N GLY A 3 -8.37 2.36 12.70
CA GLY A 3 -7.59 2.45 13.94
C GLY A 3 -6.27 1.66 13.94
N LYS A 4 -5.39 2.02 14.88
CA LYS A 4 -4.02 1.51 14.99
C LYS A 4 -3.94 -0.01 15.16
N ALA A 5 -4.82 -0.58 16.01
CA ALA A 5 -4.81 -2.02 16.28
C ALA A 5 -5.15 -2.86 15.03
N ALA A 6 -6.17 -2.46 14.27
CA ALA A 6 -6.54 -3.14 13.04
C ALA A 6 -5.45 -3.01 11.97
N LEU A 7 -4.82 -1.83 11.87
CA LEU A 7 -3.70 -1.60 10.96
C LEU A 7 -2.49 -2.48 11.28
N HIS A 8 -2.12 -2.55 12.56
CA HIS A 8 -1.00 -3.38 13.03
C HIS A 8 -1.24 -4.86 12.71
N LYS A 9 -2.44 -5.37 13.02
CA LYS A 9 -2.80 -6.75 12.69
C LYS A 9 -2.73 -7.02 11.19
N TYR A 10 -3.29 -6.12 10.37
CA TYR A 10 -3.29 -6.30 8.91
C TYR A 10 -1.88 -6.40 8.33
N PHE A 11 -0.97 -5.52 8.73
CA PHE A 11 0.41 -5.56 8.24
C PHE A 11 1.16 -6.78 8.77
N ALA A 12 1.03 -7.11 10.07
CA ALA A 12 1.66 -8.31 10.63
C ALA A 12 1.23 -9.58 9.89
N ASP A 13 -0.08 -9.77 9.68
CA ASP A 13 -0.62 -10.92 8.94
C ASP A 13 -0.13 -10.95 7.48
N ARG A 14 0.21 -9.81 6.89
CA ARG A 14 0.66 -9.73 5.50
C ARG A 14 2.14 -10.05 5.37
N PHE A 15 2.98 -9.51 6.25
CA PHE A 15 4.42 -9.82 6.28
C PHE A 15 4.73 -11.25 6.71
N LEU A 16 3.83 -11.92 7.44
CA LEU A 16 3.93 -13.37 7.67
C LEU A 16 3.78 -14.20 6.39
N ARG A 17 3.08 -13.68 5.37
CA ARG A 17 2.80 -14.39 4.11
C ARG A 17 3.77 -14.04 2.99
N ILE A 18 4.23 -12.79 2.97
CA ILE A 18 5.19 -12.26 1.99
C ILE A 18 6.20 -11.43 2.79
N SER A 19 7.27 -12.08 3.24
CA SER A 19 8.24 -11.48 4.17
C SER A 19 9.18 -10.48 3.50
N ASP A 20 9.39 -10.62 2.19
CA ASP A 20 10.20 -9.74 1.34
C ASP A 20 9.36 -8.69 0.61
N MET A 21 8.14 -8.41 1.07
CA MET A 21 7.24 -7.48 0.40
C MET A 21 7.81 -6.05 0.43
N HIS A 22 8.00 -5.46 -0.74
CA HIS A 22 8.62 -4.15 -0.91
C HIS A 22 7.77 -3.26 -1.82
N TRP A 23 7.71 -1.96 -1.50
CA TRP A 23 7.07 -0.95 -2.34
C TRP A 23 8.14 0.02 -2.85
N GLU A 24 8.20 0.14 -4.17
CA GLU A 24 8.98 1.15 -4.85
C GLU A 24 8.06 2.30 -5.28
N THR A 25 8.36 3.51 -4.84
CA THR A 25 7.62 4.70 -5.26
C THR A 25 7.95 5.05 -6.70
N VAL A 26 6.92 5.23 -7.53
CA VAL A 26 7.05 5.73 -8.91
C VAL A 26 6.97 7.26 -8.93
N TYR A 27 5.93 7.83 -8.31
CA TYR A 27 5.78 9.28 -8.11
C TYR A 27 4.74 9.59 -7.05
N ASP A 28 4.83 10.80 -6.51
CA ASP A 28 3.88 11.37 -5.56
C ASP A 28 3.39 12.74 -6.00
N HIS A 29 2.12 13.02 -5.75
CA HIS A 29 1.50 14.35 -5.93
C HIS A 29 0.74 14.74 -4.67
N VAL A 30 1.01 15.94 -4.16
CA VAL A 30 0.35 16.50 -2.97
C VAL A 30 -0.46 17.72 -3.39
N TYR A 31 -1.70 17.81 -2.90
CA TYR A 31 -2.60 18.93 -3.14
C TYR A 31 -3.41 19.25 -1.88
N GLY A 32 -2.99 20.29 -1.16
CA GLY A 32 -3.58 20.66 0.13
C GLY A 32 -3.51 19.51 1.13
N ASP A 33 -4.66 19.15 1.70
CA ASP A 33 -4.80 18.04 2.65
C ASP A 33 -4.97 16.67 1.97
N ASN A 34 -4.68 16.55 0.67
CA ASN A 34 -4.78 15.29 -0.07
C ASN A 34 -3.45 14.96 -0.76
N ALA A 35 -3.19 13.67 -0.99
CA ALA A 35 -2.10 13.24 -1.85
C ALA A 35 -2.42 11.94 -2.60
N VAL A 36 -1.65 11.68 -3.65
CA VAL A 36 -1.62 10.40 -4.36
C VAL A 36 -0.17 9.94 -4.43
N SER A 37 0.08 8.69 -4.05
CA SER A 37 1.35 8.00 -4.29
C SER A 37 1.13 6.84 -5.24
N VAL A 38 1.91 6.76 -6.30
CA VAL A 38 1.88 5.64 -7.25
C VAL A 38 3.12 4.78 -7.03
N TRP A 39 2.93 3.47 -6.94
CA TRP A 39 3.97 2.54 -6.53
C TRP A 39 3.96 1.26 -7.38
N ILE A 40 5.08 0.52 -7.33
CA ILE A 40 5.18 -0.88 -7.72
C ILE A 40 5.43 -1.69 -6.44
N VAL A 41 4.60 -2.71 -6.19
CA VAL A 41 4.80 -3.65 -5.08
C VAL A 41 5.39 -4.93 -5.63
N THR A 42 6.41 -5.42 -4.94
CA THR A 42 7.08 -6.69 -5.22
C THR A 42 7.04 -7.59 -3.99
N GLY A 43 7.22 -8.89 -4.22
CA GLY A 43 7.38 -9.86 -3.14
C GLY A 43 7.32 -11.30 -3.64
N THR A 44 7.60 -12.23 -2.75
CA THR A 44 7.57 -13.67 -3.00
C THR A 44 6.60 -14.33 -2.03
N THR A 45 5.61 -15.07 -2.53
CA THR A 45 4.69 -15.83 -1.67
C THR A 45 5.41 -17.00 -0.99
N ALA A 46 4.79 -17.59 0.02
CA ALA A 46 5.32 -18.79 0.68
C ALA A 46 5.50 -19.97 -0.30
N GLU A 47 4.69 -20.02 -1.35
CA GLU A 47 4.73 -21.01 -2.43
C GLU A 47 5.77 -20.68 -3.51
N GLY A 48 6.47 -19.54 -3.40
CA GLY A 48 7.51 -19.11 -4.34
C GLY A 48 7.03 -18.28 -5.53
N GLU A 49 5.74 -17.92 -5.58
CA GLU A 49 5.18 -17.11 -6.66
C GLU A 49 5.63 -15.65 -6.53
N LYS A 50 5.92 -15.00 -7.66
CA LYS A 50 6.34 -13.60 -7.70
C LYS A 50 5.15 -12.67 -7.84
N LEU A 51 5.04 -11.75 -6.87
CA LEU A 51 4.13 -10.62 -6.91
C LEU A 51 4.87 -9.45 -7.59
N GLU A 52 4.25 -8.88 -8.63
CA GLU A 52 4.68 -7.60 -9.20
C GLU A 52 3.44 -6.85 -9.68
N HIS A 53 2.99 -5.85 -8.92
CA HIS A 53 1.82 -5.06 -9.28
C HIS A 53 2.08 -3.57 -9.16
N ARG A 54 1.53 -2.82 -10.11
CA ARG A 54 1.38 -1.37 -9.96
C ARG A 54 0.14 -1.04 -9.16
N GLY A 55 0.20 0.00 -8.34
CA GLY A 55 -0.96 0.50 -7.62
C GLY A 55 -0.82 1.97 -7.27
N CYS A 56 -1.79 2.47 -6.53
CA CYS A 56 -1.73 3.78 -5.92
C CYS A 56 -2.41 3.80 -4.56
N ASP A 57 -1.97 4.73 -3.72
CA ASP A 57 -2.67 5.10 -2.50
C ASP A 57 -3.22 6.52 -2.64
N LEU A 58 -4.47 6.71 -2.23
CA LEU A 58 -5.10 8.00 -2.04
C LEU A 58 -5.02 8.35 -0.55
N TRP A 59 -4.49 9.53 -0.25
CA TRP A 59 -4.24 9.98 1.11
C TRP A 59 -5.08 11.21 1.42
N GLU A 60 -5.69 11.22 2.60
CA GLU A 60 -6.28 12.42 3.22
C GLU A 60 -5.55 12.70 4.53
N PHE A 61 -5.20 13.95 4.77
CA PHE A 61 -4.50 14.41 5.96
C PHE A 61 -5.38 15.30 6.83
N ARG A 62 -5.16 15.28 8.14
CA ARG A 62 -5.77 16.21 9.09
C ARG A 62 -4.79 16.49 10.23
N GLY A 63 -4.48 17.77 10.46
CA GLY A 63 -3.53 18.15 11.51
C GLY A 63 -2.12 17.57 11.29
N GLY A 64 -1.69 17.46 10.03
CA GLY A 64 -0.38 16.90 9.67
C GLY A 64 -0.24 15.38 9.81
N LEU A 65 -1.34 14.66 10.10
CA LEU A 65 -1.38 13.20 10.23
C LEU A 65 -2.23 12.59 9.12
N VAL A 66 -1.93 11.34 8.75
CA VAL A 66 -2.79 10.55 7.85
C VAL A 66 -4.13 10.31 8.55
N TRP A 67 -5.19 10.88 7.97
CA TRP A 67 -6.56 10.70 8.43
C TRP A 67 -7.21 9.49 7.76
N ARG A 68 -7.05 9.37 6.43
CA ARG A 68 -7.53 8.24 5.64
C ARG A 68 -6.52 7.84 4.58
N LYS A 69 -6.54 6.54 4.26
CA LYS A 69 -5.79 5.98 3.15
C LYS A 69 -6.61 4.90 2.47
N ASP A 70 -6.81 5.05 1.17
CA ASP A 70 -7.40 4.03 0.32
C ASP A 70 -6.34 3.52 -0.66
N THR A 71 -6.20 2.20 -0.78
CA THR A 71 -5.17 1.55 -1.60
C THR A 71 -5.82 0.81 -2.76
N TYR A 72 -5.38 1.11 -3.99
CA TYR A 72 -5.88 0.50 -5.21
C TYR A 72 -4.77 -0.22 -5.96
N TRP A 73 -5.03 -1.46 -6.34
CA TRP A 73 -4.11 -2.29 -7.09
C TRP A 73 -4.56 -2.32 -8.54
N LYS A 74 -3.65 -2.10 -9.48
CA LYS A 74 -3.92 -2.33 -10.90
C LYS A 74 -3.78 -3.81 -11.17
N TRP A 75 -4.92 -4.48 -11.39
CA TRP A 75 -4.90 -5.83 -11.92
C TRP A 75 -4.51 -5.79 -13.41
N PRO A 76 -3.71 -6.76 -13.89
CA PRO A 76 -3.48 -6.93 -15.32
C PRO A 76 -4.83 -7.03 -16.05
N ARG A 77 -4.94 -6.36 -17.21
CA ARG A 77 -6.05 -6.67 -18.12
C ARG A 77 -5.69 -7.99 -18.80
N THR A 78 -6.53 -9.00 -18.61
CA THR A 78 -6.50 -10.26 -19.37
C THR A 78 -6.77 -10.00 -20.84
#